data_AF-A0A6M1YLM6-F1
#
_entry.id   AF-A0A6M1YLM6-F1
#
_cell.length_a   1.000
_cell.length_b   1.000
_cell.length_c   1.000
_cell.angle_alpha   90.00
_cell.angle_beta   90.00
_cell.angle_gamma   90.00
#
_symmetry.space_group_name_H-M   'P 1'
#
loop_
_entity.id
_entity.type
_entity.pdbx_description
1 polymer ?
#
loop_
_entity_poly.entity_id
_entity_poly.type
_entity_poly.pdbx_seq_one_letter_code
_entity_poly.pdbx_strand_id
1 'polypeptide(L)'
;MYRYILICISFIFLFTYLFASDYSAKEISQRLFAVHATDVFPSTGFVISGFGDDDELPENLPNCRSSIHFAIGELVRPLGEMSWEDRKYAIVTPLDQLYPQLVNLNCYDTFIIGDFELNKGTVVLVPAGTKYEGMVCEIIEYGVGSSLREAVDTFITSHGGWNVRMLDDNIEEEYAPALVGNNNINSNVFFQPILDLLPHLSLGLRWEPHHGEAWRFSEIEMILLGLHDEFYGDGERQSVECLQRSRKDLLEHYEMLLKTYLDAPLLSEKSKKALSESLNIVNQWIQMIDFEIQKRADEAV
;
A
#
# COMPACT_ATOMS: atom_id res chain seq x y z
N MET A 1 9.78 18.18 44.41
CA MET A 1 8.99 17.74 43.24
C MET A 1 9.58 18.17 41.90
N TYR A 2 9.95 19.43 41.68
CA TYR A 2 10.42 19.90 40.36
C TYR A 2 11.75 19.31 39.84
N ARG A 3 12.62 18.76 40.70
CA ARG A 3 13.90 18.14 40.27
C ARG A 3 13.75 16.74 39.65
N TYR A 4 12.66 16.02 39.92
CA TYR A 4 12.43 14.69 39.34
C TYR A 4 11.79 14.76 37.95
N ILE A 5 11.04 15.82 37.65
CA ILE A 5 10.41 16.03 36.34
C ILE A 5 11.45 16.34 35.26
N LEU A 6 12.50 17.12 35.58
CA LEU A 6 13.57 17.40 34.62
C LEU A 6 14.39 16.16 34.25
N ILE A 7 14.62 15.23 35.17
CA ILE A 7 15.37 14.00 34.88
C ILE A 7 14.57 13.07 33.95
N CYS A 8 13.25 12.95 34.15
CA CYS A 8 12.41 12.13 33.25
C CYS A 8 12.35 12.72 31.83
N ILE A 9 12.30 14.05 31.68
CA ILE A 9 12.30 14.68 30.35
C ILE A 9 13.65 14.47 29.65
N SER A 10 14.78 14.61 30.36
CA SER A 10 16.11 14.34 29.78
C SER A 10 16.29 12.89 29.32
N PHE A 11 15.74 11.91 30.05
CA PHE A 11 15.81 10.50 29.66
C PHE A 11 14.95 10.17 28.43
N ILE A 12 13.78 10.81 28.27
CA ILE A 12 12.92 10.64 27.09
C ILE A 12 13.58 11.23 25.83
N PHE A 13 14.23 12.39 25.96
CA PHE A 13 15.00 12.98 24.84
C PHE A 13 16.28 12.20 24.51
N LEU A 14 16.94 11.58 25.50
CA LEU A 14 18.11 10.74 25.24
C LEU A 14 17.71 9.43 24.54
N PHE A 15 16.56 8.84 24.89
CA PHE A 15 16.07 7.61 24.27
C PHE A 15 15.62 7.82 22.82
N THR A 16 15.01 8.97 22.48
CA THR A 16 14.54 9.24 21.11
C THR A 16 15.69 9.48 20.12
N TYR A 17 16.82 10.03 20.55
CA TYR A 17 18.01 10.18 19.70
C TYR A 17 18.83 8.89 19.51
N LEU A 18 18.62 7.88 20.35
CA LEU A 18 19.40 6.64 20.34
C LEU A 18 18.93 5.61 19.30
N PHE A 19 17.87 5.92 18.55
CA PHE A 19 17.32 4.98 17.57
C PHE A 19 17.28 5.49 16.15
N ALA A 20 17.69 6.74 15.83
CA ALA A 20 17.67 7.21 14.44
C ALA A 20 18.31 6.17 13.50
N SER A 21 17.60 5.83 12.41
CA SER A 21 18.11 4.87 11.43
C SER A 21 19.51 5.27 11.00
N ASP A 22 20.47 4.34 11.11
CA ASP A 22 21.84 4.56 10.64
C ASP A 22 21.91 4.67 9.10
N TYR A 23 20.79 4.45 8.40
CA TYR A 23 20.69 4.42 6.95
C TYR A 23 20.10 5.72 6.40
N SER A 24 20.69 6.23 5.32
CA SER A 24 20.10 7.34 4.57
C SER A 24 18.87 6.90 3.77
N ALA A 25 17.97 7.83 3.43
CA ALA A 25 16.83 7.54 2.54
C ALA A 25 17.29 6.86 1.25
N LYS A 26 18.36 7.37 0.62
CA LYS A 26 18.95 6.79 -0.60
C LYS A 26 19.41 5.35 -0.40
N GLU A 27 20.08 5.06 0.71
CA GLU A 27 20.54 3.70 0.99
C GLU A 27 19.35 2.74 1.17
N ILE A 28 18.35 3.14 1.97
CA ILE A 28 17.14 2.34 2.17
C ILE A 28 16.45 2.08 0.82
N SER A 29 16.25 3.13 0.02
CA SER A 29 15.51 3.03 -1.26
C SER A 29 16.19 2.15 -2.30
N GLN A 30 17.53 2.10 -2.29
CA GLN A 30 18.33 1.37 -3.27
C GLN A 30 18.64 -0.07 -2.83
N ARG A 31 18.57 -0.37 -1.53
CA ARG A 31 18.86 -1.70 -0.99
C ARG A 31 17.62 -2.49 -0.64
N LEU A 32 16.49 -1.83 -0.37
CA LEU A 32 15.20 -2.51 -0.28
C LEU A 32 14.58 -2.68 -1.65
N PHE A 33 14.21 -3.91 -1.95
CA PHE A 33 13.46 -4.27 -3.14
C PHE A 33 12.02 -4.57 -2.76
N ALA A 34 11.08 -4.01 -3.53
CA ALA A 34 9.68 -4.37 -3.49
C ALA A 34 9.42 -5.56 -4.41
N VAL A 35 8.62 -6.52 -3.94
CA VAL A 35 8.34 -7.79 -4.59
C VAL A 35 6.82 -7.97 -4.72
N HIS A 36 6.34 -8.06 -5.94
CA HIS A 36 4.94 -8.40 -6.24
C HIS A 36 4.88 -9.75 -6.94
N ALA A 37 4.16 -10.71 -6.36
CA ALA A 37 4.00 -12.04 -6.92
C ALA A 37 2.63 -12.22 -7.57
N THR A 38 2.61 -12.82 -8.76
CA THR A 38 1.42 -12.90 -9.61
C THR A 38 1.46 -14.13 -10.52
N ASP A 39 0.28 -14.58 -10.95
CA ASP A 39 0.13 -15.59 -12.00
C ASP A 39 -0.04 -15.00 -13.40
N VAL A 40 -0.15 -13.67 -13.50
CA VAL A 40 -0.34 -12.95 -14.75
C VAL A 40 1.00 -12.39 -15.21
N PHE A 41 1.49 -12.87 -16.35
CA PHE A 41 2.71 -12.33 -16.94
C PHE A 41 2.44 -10.92 -17.48
N PRO A 42 3.22 -9.89 -17.08
CA PRO A 42 2.97 -8.49 -17.44
C PRO A 42 3.43 -8.17 -18.88
N SER A 43 2.87 -8.87 -19.87
CA SER A 43 3.27 -8.80 -21.29
C SER A 43 3.09 -7.42 -21.94
N THR A 44 2.25 -6.56 -21.37
CA THR A 44 2.00 -5.20 -21.85
C THR A 44 3.03 -4.19 -21.34
N GLY A 45 3.98 -4.61 -20.49
CA GLY A 45 4.89 -3.72 -19.79
C GLY A 45 4.29 -3.09 -18.53
N PHE A 46 3.13 -3.57 -18.08
CA PHE A 46 2.42 -3.05 -16.91
C PHE A 46 2.00 -4.18 -15.97
N VAL A 47 2.09 -3.91 -14.66
CA VAL A 47 1.28 -4.60 -13.66
C VAL A 47 0.01 -3.78 -13.48
N ILE A 48 -1.14 -4.39 -13.74
CA ILE A 48 -2.43 -3.71 -13.65
C ILE A 48 -2.89 -3.69 -12.21
N SER A 49 -3.36 -2.54 -11.75
CA SER A 49 -3.88 -2.34 -10.40
C SER A 49 -5.32 -2.82 -10.27
N GLY A 50 -5.71 -3.17 -9.04
CA GLY A 50 -7.05 -3.64 -8.72
C GLY A 50 -7.09 -5.11 -8.33
N PHE A 51 -8.31 -5.59 -8.03
CA PHE A 51 -8.55 -7.01 -7.82
C PHE A 51 -8.50 -7.68 -9.20
N GLY A 52 -7.77 -8.78 -9.31
CA GLY A 52 -7.63 -9.49 -10.59
C GLY A 52 -8.99 -9.90 -11.15
N ASP A 53 -9.07 -10.10 -12.46
CA ASP A 53 -10.30 -10.45 -13.20
C ASP A 53 -11.07 -11.68 -12.64
N ASP A 54 -10.46 -12.48 -11.75
CA ASP A 54 -11.04 -13.70 -11.18
C ASP A 54 -11.81 -13.49 -9.86
N ASP A 55 -11.63 -12.36 -9.17
CA ASP A 55 -12.43 -12.01 -8.01
C ASP A 55 -13.59 -11.13 -8.47
N GLU A 56 -14.76 -11.75 -8.74
CA GLU A 56 -16.02 -11.05 -9.00
C GLU A 56 -16.41 -10.21 -7.78
N LEU A 57 -15.79 -9.04 -7.63
CA LEU A 57 -16.31 -8.03 -6.74
C LEU A 57 -17.71 -7.65 -7.23
N PRO A 58 -18.71 -7.54 -6.34
CA PRO A 58 -20.00 -6.98 -6.70
C PRO A 58 -19.81 -5.72 -7.55
N GLU A 59 -20.52 -5.63 -8.69
CA GLU A 59 -20.37 -4.53 -9.67
C GLU A 59 -20.51 -3.11 -9.06
N ASN A 60 -21.07 -3.02 -7.84
CA ASN A 60 -21.33 -1.78 -7.12
C ASN A 60 -20.39 -1.52 -5.94
N LEU A 61 -19.41 -2.40 -5.66
CA LEU A 61 -18.46 -2.14 -4.59
C LEU A 61 -17.63 -0.90 -4.91
N PRO A 62 -17.54 0.07 -3.97
CA PRO A 62 -16.76 1.27 -4.16
C PRO A 62 -15.26 0.95 -4.14
N ASN A 63 -14.68 0.59 -5.28
CA ASN A 63 -13.23 0.45 -5.40
C ASN A 63 -12.60 1.84 -5.57
N CYS A 64 -12.52 2.61 -4.48
CA CYS A 64 -11.86 3.91 -4.47
C CYS A 64 -10.33 3.81 -4.36
N ARG A 65 -9.76 2.60 -4.41
CA ARG A 65 -8.33 2.37 -4.25
C ARG A 65 -7.85 1.20 -5.11
N SER A 66 -7.76 1.42 -6.43
CA SER A 66 -7.04 0.51 -7.31
C SER A 66 -5.56 0.52 -6.96
N SER A 67 -5.10 -0.51 -6.24
CA SER A 67 -3.74 -0.61 -5.72
C SER A 67 -3.01 -1.85 -6.20
N ILE A 68 -1.67 -1.80 -6.11
CA ILE A 68 -0.80 -2.95 -6.27
C ILE A 68 -0.01 -3.09 -4.98
N HIS A 69 -0.04 -4.31 -4.43
CA HIS A 69 0.60 -4.66 -3.17
C HIS A 69 1.94 -5.36 -3.42
N PHE A 70 2.91 -5.02 -2.59
CA PHE A 70 4.28 -5.47 -2.62
C PHE A 70 4.73 -5.88 -1.22
N ALA A 71 5.45 -6.99 -1.17
CA ALA A 71 6.31 -7.33 -0.05
C ALA A 71 7.63 -6.56 -0.15
N ILE A 72 8.32 -6.28 0.95
CA ILE A 72 9.63 -5.63 0.94
C ILE A 72 10.73 -6.58 1.41
N GLY A 73 11.73 -6.78 0.55
CA GLY A 73 12.98 -7.48 0.85
C GLY A 73 12.89 -9.01 0.89
N GLU A 74 11.69 -9.58 0.76
CA GLU A 74 11.45 -10.98 0.43
C GLU A 74 10.03 -11.14 -0.13
N LEU A 75 9.64 -12.35 -0.52
CA LEU A 75 8.25 -12.69 -0.86
C LEU A 75 7.37 -12.67 0.40
N VAL A 76 6.12 -12.19 0.30
CA VAL A 76 5.17 -12.24 1.44
C VAL A 76 5.04 -13.67 1.97
N ARG A 77 4.95 -13.83 3.30
CA ARG A 77 4.74 -15.12 3.96
C ARG A 77 3.31 -15.63 3.71
N PRO A 78 3.10 -16.95 3.60
CA PRO A 78 1.76 -17.52 3.52
C PRO A 78 0.89 -17.10 4.72
N LEU A 79 -0.38 -16.76 4.47
CA LEU A 79 -1.36 -16.41 5.51
C LEU A 79 -2.59 -17.31 5.36
N GLY A 80 -2.83 -18.18 6.34
CA GLY A 80 -3.99 -19.08 6.33
C GLY A 80 -4.01 -19.94 5.06
N GLU A 81 -5.03 -19.75 4.21
CA GLU A 81 -5.17 -20.45 2.93
C GLU A 81 -4.57 -19.67 1.74
N MET A 82 -4.15 -18.42 1.94
CA MET A 82 -3.53 -17.59 0.91
C MET A 82 -2.02 -17.81 0.89
N SER A 83 -1.52 -18.25 -0.27
CA SER A 83 -0.10 -18.49 -0.52
C SER A 83 0.36 -17.70 -1.74
N TRP A 84 1.51 -17.02 -1.59
CA TRP A 84 2.22 -16.39 -2.71
C TRP A 84 3.35 -17.26 -3.24
N GLU A 85 3.65 -18.39 -2.58
CA GLU A 85 4.70 -19.34 -2.97
C GLU A 85 4.38 -20.03 -4.30
N ASP A 86 3.09 -20.20 -4.59
CA ASP A 86 2.60 -20.93 -5.76
C ASP A 86 2.42 -20.03 -6.99
N ARG A 87 2.67 -18.72 -6.85
CA ARG A 87 2.60 -17.78 -7.96
C ARG A 87 3.72 -18.06 -8.96
N LYS A 88 3.43 -17.86 -10.24
CA LYS A 88 4.38 -18.16 -11.33
C LYS A 88 5.45 -17.10 -11.51
N TYR A 89 5.14 -15.84 -11.24
CA TYR A 89 6.00 -14.71 -11.56
C TYR A 89 6.21 -13.82 -10.35
N ALA A 90 7.37 -13.17 -10.30
CA ALA A 90 7.61 -12.06 -9.37
C ALA A 90 8.12 -10.85 -10.14
N ILE A 91 7.53 -9.69 -9.86
CA ILE A 91 8.05 -8.39 -10.26
C ILE A 91 8.85 -7.84 -9.08
N VAL A 92 10.14 -7.59 -9.30
CA VAL A 92 11.08 -7.12 -8.30
C VAL A 92 11.63 -5.76 -8.74
N THR A 93 11.53 -4.76 -7.88
CA THR A 93 11.97 -3.38 -8.20
C THR A 93 12.56 -2.71 -6.96
N PRO A 94 13.59 -1.85 -7.08
CA PRO A 94 14.03 -1.02 -5.97
C PRO A 94 12.88 -0.15 -5.45
N LEU A 95 12.87 0.11 -4.14
CA LEU A 95 11.78 0.84 -3.49
C LEU A 95 11.62 2.27 -4.03
N ASP A 96 12.70 2.94 -4.45
CA ASP A 96 12.60 4.28 -5.05
C ASP A 96 11.77 4.34 -6.33
N GLN A 97 11.67 3.23 -7.07
CA GLN A 97 10.86 3.16 -8.29
C GLN A 97 9.36 3.25 -7.98
N LEU A 98 8.96 2.96 -6.75
CA LEU A 98 7.57 3.07 -6.32
C LEU A 98 7.18 4.49 -5.90
N TYR A 99 8.15 5.36 -5.53
CA TYR A 99 7.88 6.68 -4.94
C TYR A 99 6.85 7.55 -5.67
N PRO A 100 6.78 7.56 -7.01
CA PRO A 100 5.76 8.34 -7.71
C PRO A 100 4.32 7.87 -7.47
N GLN A 101 4.11 6.67 -6.94
CA GLN A 101 2.79 6.05 -6.71
C GLN A 101 2.63 5.49 -5.28
N LEU A 102 3.72 5.47 -4.49
CA LEU A 102 3.76 4.90 -3.16
C LEU A 102 2.91 5.72 -2.19
N VAL A 103 2.07 5.03 -1.44
CA VAL A 103 1.16 5.63 -0.45
C VAL A 103 1.29 4.99 0.93
N ASN A 104 1.74 3.74 1.01
CA ASN A 104 1.94 3.01 2.26
C ASN A 104 3.25 2.26 2.28
N LEU A 105 3.88 2.19 3.44
CA LEU A 105 5.06 1.38 3.70
C LEU A 105 4.80 0.39 4.84
N ASN A 106 4.99 -0.89 4.54
CA ASN A 106 5.03 -2.00 5.48
C ASN A 106 5.68 -3.18 4.76
N CYS A 107 6.50 -3.99 5.43
CA CYS A 107 7.20 -5.05 4.72
C CYS A 107 6.28 -6.13 4.15
N TYR A 108 5.12 -6.38 4.77
CA TYR A 108 4.13 -7.33 4.31
C TYR A 108 3.19 -6.71 3.28
N ASP A 109 2.94 -5.40 3.40
CA ASP A 109 1.82 -4.76 2.72
C ASP A 109 2.14 -3.32 2.27
N THR A 110 3.29 -3.16 1.60
CA THR A 110 3.60 -1.92 0.90
C THR A 110 2.71 -1.83 -0.33
N PHE A 111 2.08 -0.68 -0.59
CA PHE A 111 1.27 -0.56 -1.80
C PHE A 111 1.36 0.81 -2.45
N ILE A 112 1.11 0.77 -3.74
CA ILE A 112 1.02 1.93 -4.62
C ILE A 112 -0.40 2.07 -5.17
N ILE A 113 -0.72 3.26 -5.70
CA ILE A 113 -1.98 3.52 -6.40
C ILE A 113 -1.78 3.49 -7.92
N GLY A 114 -2.71 2.83 -8.61
CA GLY A 114 -2.71 2.72 -10.07
C GLY A 114 -1.70 1.71 -10.62
N ASP A 115 -1.71 1.55 -11.94
CA ASP A 115 -0.88 0.57 -12.64
C ASP A 115 0.61 0.87 -12.51
N PHE A 116 1.42 -0.17 -12.37
CA PHE A 116 2.88 -0.06 -12.28
C PHE A 116 3.53 -0.28 -13.64
N GLU A 117 4.31 0.71 -14.11
CA GLU A 117 5.08 0.60 -15.35
C GLU A 117 6.40 -0.14 -15.13
N LEU A 118 6.59 -1.24 -15.87
CA LEU A 118 7.87 -1.94 -15.89
C LEU A 118 8.91 -1.10 -16.61
N ASN A 119 10.03 -0.85 -15.94
CA ASN A 119 11.12 -0.04 -16.47
C ASN A 119 12.47 -0.77 -16.35
N LYS A 120 13.56 -0.11 -16.74
CA LYS A 120 14.92 -0.71 -16.74
C LYS A 120 15.46 -1.07 -15.36
N GLY A 121 14.91 -0.48 -14.29
CA GLY A 121 15.23 -0.83 -12.90
C GLY A 121 14.38 -1.95 -12.34
N THR A 122 13.38 -2.42 -13.11
CA THR A 122 12.50 -3.53 -12.73
C THR A 122 13.02 -4.84 -13.32
N VAL A 123 12.82 -5.93 -12.59
CA VAL A 123 13.11 -7.29 -13.03
C VAL A 123 11.86 -8.14 -12.89
N VAL A 124 11.60 -8.99 -13.88
CA VAL A 124 10.57 -10.02 -13.78
C VAL A 124 11.24 -11.39 -13.70
N LEU A 125 11.00 -12.09 -12.60
CA LEU A 125 11.41 -13.47 -12.40
C LEU A 125 10.36 -14.39 -13.00
N VAL A 126 10.79 -15.31 -13.86
CA VAL A 126 9.89 -16.23 -14.59
C VAL A 126 10.39 -17.67 -14.54
N PRO A 127 9.51 -18.68 -14.66
CA PRO A 127 9.93 -20.07 -14.78
C PRO A 127 10.77 -20.29 -16.03
N ALA A 128 11.78 -21.16 -15.95
CA ALA A 128 12.59 -21.53 -17.10
C ALA A 128 11.76 -21.94 -18.33
N GLY A 129 12.10 -21.40 -19.50
CA GLY A 129 11.40 -21.65 -20.76
C GLY A 129 10.12 -20.83 -20.98
N THR A 130 9.83 -19.84 -20.12
CA THR A 130 8.76 -18.86 -20.36
C THR A 130 9.06 -18.07 -21.63
N LYS A 131 8.09 -17.98 -22.54
CA LYS A 131 8.24 -17.20 -23.78
C LYS A 131 7.83 -15.74 -23.54
N TYR A 132 8.71 -14.83 -23.92
CA TYR A 132 8.47 -13.38 -23.86
C TYR A 132 9.20 -12.70 -25.03
N GLU A 133 8.66 -11.59 -25.52
CA GLU A 133 9.26 -10.78 -26.57
C GLU A 133 9.05 -9.29 -26.25
N GLY A 134 10.03 -8.45 -26.58
CA GLY A 134 9.86 -6.99 -26.54
C GLY A 134 9.75 -6.35 -25.14
N MET A 135 10.15 -7.05 -24.08
CA MET A 135 10.13 -6.50 -22.71
C MET A 135 11.15 -5.38 -22.53
N VAL A 136 10.74 -4.29 -21.86
CA VAL A 136 11.60 -3.13 -21.57
C VAL A 136 12.48 -3.36 -20.33
N CYS A 137 12.02 -4.22 -19.44
CA CYS A 137 12.68 -4.61 -18.20
C CYS A 137 13.55 -5.87 -18.39
N GLU A 138 14.39 -6.16 -17.41
CA GLU A 138 15.14 -7.41 -17.37
C GLU A 138 14.21 -8.59 -17.02
N ILE A 139 14.43 -9.73 -17.66
CA ILE A 139 13.74 -10.99 -17.38
C ILE A 139 14.78 -12.00 -16.91
N ILE A 140 14.58 -12.60 -15.75
CA ILE A 140 15.48 -13.63 -15.21
C ILE A 140 14.69 -14.93 -15.06
N GLU A 141 15.17 -15.97 -15.72
CA GLU A 141 14.61 -17.31 -15.57
C GLU A 141 15.14 -17.97 -14.30
N TYR A 142 14.24 -18.52 -13.48
CA TYR A 142 14.63 -19.38 -12.37
C TYR A 142 14.49 -20.86 -12.72
N GLY A 143 15.40 -21.67 -12.16
CA GLY A 143 15.61 -23.06 -12.55
C GLY A 143 14.44 -23.98 -12.20
N VAL A 144 14.32 -25.07 -12.96
CA VAL A 144 13.37 -26.15 -12.66
C VAL A 144 13.69 -26.75 -11.30
N GLY A 145 12.75 -26.65 -10.35
CA GLY A 145 12.90 -27.15 -8.98
C GLY A 145 13.29 -26.09 -7.95
N SER A 146 13.58 -24.85 -8.35
CA SER A 146 13.68 -23.71 -7.44
C SER A 146 12.31 -23.10 -7.17
N SER A 147 12.04 -22.68 -5.94
CA SER A 147 10.81 -21.95 -5.61
C SER A 147 10.89 -20.48 -6.05
N LEU A 148 9.74 -19.81 -6.18
CA LEU A 148 9.71 -18.38 -6.47
C LEU A 148 10.42 -17.57 -5.37
N ARG A 149 10.25 -17.94 -4.10
CA ARG A 149 10.96 -17.32 -2.97
C ARG A 149 12.47 -17.45 -3.08
N GLU A 150 12.99 -18.64 -3.36
CA GLU A 150 14.43 -18.86 -3.54
C GLU A 150 15.00 -18.01 -4.68
N ALA A 151 14.23 -17.84 -5.77
CA ALA A 151 14.60 -16.99 -6.89
C ALA A 151 14.65 -15.51 -6.49
N VAL A 152 13.64 -15.02 -5.75
CA VAL A 152 13.59 -13.66 -5.20
C VAL A 152 14.78 -13.40 -4.27
N ASP A 153 15.03 -14.28 -3.30
CA ASP A 153 16.12 -14.13 -2.32
C ASP A 153 17.50 -14.13 -3.02
N THR A 154 17.67 -15.00 -4.01
CA THR A 154 18.89 -15.06 -4.82
C THR A 154 19.09 -13.77 -5.62
N PHE A 155 18.03 -13.25 -6.23
CA PHE A 155 18.06 -11.99 -6.96
C PHE A 155 18.44 -10.82 -6.03
N ILE A 156 17.73 -10.64 -4.93
CA ILE A 156 17.96 -9.54 -3.97
C ILE A 156 19.42 -9.58 -3.48
N THR A 157 19.90 -10.77 -3.09
CA THR A 157 21.28 -10.96 -2.61
C THR A 157 22.31 -10.62 -3.68
N SER A 158 22.15 -11.14 -4.91
CA SER A 158 23.10 -10.93 -6.01
C SER A 158 23.16 -9.48 -6.49
N HIS A 159 22.12 -8.69 -6.24
CA HIS A 159 22.03 -7.27 -6.59
C HIS A 159 22.36 -6.33 -5.41
N GLY A 160 22.91 -6.86 -4.31
CA GLY A 160 23.36 -6.07 -3.16
C GLY A 160 22.23 -5.54 -2.27
N GLY A 161 21.01 -6.03 -2.48
CA GLY A 161 19.85 -5.71 -1.66
C GLY A 161 19.91 -6.32 -0.26
N TRP A 162 19.00 -5.88 0.59
CA TRP A 162 18.79 -6.46 1.90
C TRP A 162 17.67 -7.49 1.85
N ASN A 163 17.99 -8.73 2.20
CA ASN A 163 16.96 -9.70 2.54
C ASN A 163 16.33 -9.28 3.87
N VAL A 164 15.02 -9.09 3.84
CA VAL A 164 14.22 -8.83 5.02
C VAL A 164 13.75 -10.18 5.54
N ARG A 165 13.90 -10.42 6.84
CA ARG A 165 13.34 -11.59 7.50
C ARG A 165 12.06 -11.21 8.23
N MET A 166 10.92 -11.50 7.62
CA MET A 166 9.60 -11.50 8.24
C MET A 166 9.55 -12.62 9.28
N LEU A 167 9.26 -12.27 10.53
CA LEU A 167 9.27 -13.21 11.65
C LEU A 167 7.90 -13.83 11.94
N ASP A 168 6.84 -13.20 11.45
CA ASP A 168 5.48 -13.67 11.63
C ASP A 168 4.90 -14.12 10.28
N ASP A 169 4.07 -15.15 10.35
CA ASP A 169 3.26 -15.58 9.22
C ASP A 169 1.92 -14.81 9.21
N ASN A 170 1.59 -14.12 10.30
CA ASN A 170 0.40 -13.30 10.43
C ASN A 170 0.64 -11.86 9.91
N ILE A 171 0.31 -11.64 8.63
CA ILE A 171 0.39 -10.32 7.99
C ILE A 171 -0.57 -9.29 8.59
N GLU A 172 -1.56 -9.72 9.39
CA GLU A 172 -2.56 -8.83 10.00
C GLU A 172 -2.07 -8.21 11.31
N GLU A 173 -0.95 -8.67 11.86
CA GLU A 173 -0.35 -8.03 13.02
C GLU A 173 0.43 -6.77 12.57
N GLU A 174 -0.14 -5.59 12.85
CA GLU A 174 0.39 -4.26 12.50
C GLU A 174 1.89 -4.10 12.82
N TYR A 175 2.34 -4.73 13.91
CA TYR A 175 3.72 -4.69 14.40
C TYR A 175 4.50 -5.98 14.22
N ALA A 176 4.02 -6.90 13.37
CA ALA A 176 4.74 -8.12 13.03
C ALA A 176 6.19 -7.75 12.65
N PRO A 177 7.19 -8.18 13.43
CA PRO A 177 8.54 -7.67 13.25
C PRO A 177 9.14 -8.22 11.97
N ALA A 178 9.84 -7.36 11.24
CA ALA A 178 10.56 -7.73 10.04
C ALA A 178 11.95 -7.14 10.07
N LEU A 179 12.96 -7.99 9.88
CA LEU A 179 14.32 -7.65 10.27
C LEU A 179 15.26 -7.52 9.08
N VAL A 180 15.99 -6.41 9.02
CA VAL A 180 17.24 -6.30 8.26
C VAL A 180 18.39 -6.36 9.27
N GLY A 181 19.11 -7.49 9.29
CA GLY A 181 20.03 -7.79 10.38
C GLY A 181 19.28 -7.90 11.71
N ASN A 182 19.52 -6.95 12.62
CA ASN A 182 18.84 -6.86 13.92
C ASN A 182 17.84 -5.70 14.01
N ASN A 183 17.64 -4.95 12.93
CA ASN A 183 16.79 -3.75 12.93
C ASN A 183 15.38 -4.11 12.44
N ASN A 184 14.35 -3.76 13.22
CA ASN A 184 12.96 -3.90 12.79
C ASN A 184 12.59 -2.79 11.79
N ILE A 185 12.34 -3.18 10.56
CA ILE A 185 12.02 -2.25 9.47
C ILE A 185 10.57 -1.78 9.51
N ASN A 186 9.65 -2.54 10.12
CA ASN A 186 8.25 -2.11 10.34
C ASN A 186 8.14 -1.09 11.48
N SER A 187 9.11 -0.17 11.59
CA SER A 187 9.11 0.88 12.59
C SER A 187 9.29 2.24 11.93
N ASN A 188 8.62 3.27 12.47
CA ASN A 188 8.77 4.65 12.01
C ASN A 188 10.23 5.09 12.02
N VAL A 189 10.98 4.59 12.99
CA VAL A 189 12.40 4.84 13.15
C VAL A 189 13.21 4.46 11.91
N PHE A 190 12.99 3.25 11.39
CA PHE A 190 13.75 2.75 10.24
C PHE A 190 13.42 3.54 8.96
N PHE A 191 12.13 3.80 8.72
CA PHE A 191 11.64 4.50 7.53
C PHE A 191 11.63 6.03 7.65
N GLN A 192 12.01 6.61 8.80
CA GLN A 192 11.98 8.06 9.02
C GLN A 192 12.67 8.86 7.89
N PRO A 193 13.86 8.48 7.38
CA PRO A 193 14.49 9.21 6.29
C PRO A 193 13.64 9.26 5.01
N ILE A 194 12.84 8.22 4.74
CA ILE A 194 11.92 8.18 3.59
C ILE A 194 10.67 9.01 3.88
N LEU A 195 10.12 8.93 5.11
CA LEU A 195 8.99 9.76 5.51
C LEU A 195 9.31 11.26 5.48
N ASP A 196 10.52 11.65 5.84
CA ASP A 196 10.98 13.04 5.75
C ASP A 196 11.03 13.52 4.28
N LEU A 197 11.33 12.62 3.35
CA LEU A 197 11.34 12.89 1.91
C LEU A 197 9.93 12.89 1.30
N LEU A 198 9.06 12.01 1.80
CA LEU A 198 7.71 11.73 1.30
C LEU A 198 6.70 11.83 2.45
N PRO A 199 6.38 13.06 2.91
CA PRO A 199 5.59 13.28 4.12
C PRO A 199 4.11 12.85 3.99
N HIS A 200 3.67 12.49 2.79
CA HIS A 200 2.33 11.97 2.53
C HIS A 200 2.19 10.48 2.87
N LEU A 201 3.31 9.74 2.95
CA LEU A 201 3.29 8.31 3.17
C LEU A 201 2.71 7.91 4.52
N SER A 202 2.06 6.75 4.49
CA SER A 202 1.63 6.02 5.67
C SER A 202 2.64 4.95 6.04
N LEU A 203 2.64 4.58 7.33
CA LEU A 203 3.24 3.36 7.83
C LEU A 203 2.15 2.52 8.50
N GLY A 204 2.22 1.20 8.33
CA GLY A 204 1.26 0.26 8.89
C GLY A 204 0.63 -0.63 7.81
N LEU A 205 -0.34 -1.44 8.19
CA LEU A 205 -1.05 -2.31 7.25
C LEU A 205 -2.10 -1.52 6.47
N ARG A 206 -2.59 -2.06 5.35
CA ARG A 206 -3.72 -1.47 4.60
C ARG A 206 -4.92 -1.14 5.49
N TRP A 207 -5.27 -2.03 6.42
CA TRP A 207 -6.45 -1.90 7.27
C TRP A 207 -6.20 -1.15 8.57
N GLU A 208 -4.93 -1.01 8.96
CA GLU A 208 -4.49 -0.30 10.17
C GLU A 208 -3.30 0.63 9.84
N PRO A 209 -3.50 1.68 9.02
CA PRO A 209 -2.49 2.70 8.80
C PRO A 209 -2.56 3.77 9.88
N HIS A 210 -1.42 4.16 10.46
CA HIS A 210 -1.39 5.12 11.57
C HIS A 210 -1.71 6.57 11.19
N HIS A 211 -1.37 6.97 9.96
CA HIS A 211 -1.51 8.34 9.44
C HIS A 211 -1.32 8.32 7.92
N GLY A 212 -1.28 9.50 7.28
CA GLY A 212 -0.89 9.64 5.86
C GLY A 212 -2.02 9.35 4.87
N GLU A 213 -1.65 9.12 3.61
CA GLU A 213 -2.61 8.90 2.52
C GLU A 213 -3.31 7.54 2.57
N ALA A 214 -2.61 6.47 2.94
CA ALA A 214 -3.23 5.15 3.08
C ALA A 214 -4.34 5.18 4.13
N TRP A 215 -4.12 5.87 5.25
CA TRP A 215 -5.15 6.08 6.27
C TRP A 215 -6.38 6.78 5.72
N ARG A 216 -6.20 7.86 4.97
CA ARG A 216 -7.35 8.56 4.37
C ARG A 216 -8.09 7.69 3.37
N PHE A 217 -7.38 6.89 2.56
CA PHE A 217 -8.05 5.93 1.68
C PHE A 217 -8.84 4.89 2.46
N SER A 218 -8.30 4.37 3.56
CA SER A 218 -8.98 3.38 4.39
C SER A 218 -10.22 3.97 5.08
N GLU A 219 -10.17 5.20 5.59
CA GLU A 219 -11.35 5.89 6.13
C GLU A 219 -12.44 6.07 5.07
N ILE A 220 -12.05 6.51 3.86
CA ILE A 220 -13.00 6.63 2.73
C ILE A 220 -13.60 5.26 2.39
N GLU A 221 -12.77 4.23 2.21
CA GLU A 221 -13.22 2.87 1.87
C GLU A 221 -14.21 2.34 2.91
N MET A 222 -13.91 2.49 4.21
CA MET A 222 -14.80 2.06 5.29
C MET A 222 -16.15 2.79 5.29
N ILE A 223 -16.16 4.10 5.05
CA ILE A 223 -17.42 4.85 4.93
C ILE A 223 -18.22 4.36 3.71
N LEU A 224 -17.55 4.18 2.57
CA LEU A 224 -18.22 3.76 1.33
C LEU A 224 -18.74 2.32 1.42
N LEU A 225 -18.03 1.41 2.08
CA LEU A 225 -18.50 0.05 2.35
C LEU A 225 -19.75 0.05 3.24
N GLY A 226 -19.76 0.85 4.31
CA GLY A 226 -20.94 0.98 5.17
C GLY A 226 -22.16 1.55 4.44
N LEU A 227 -21.96 2.48 3.50
CA LEU A 227 -23.03 3.02 2.65
C LEU A 227 -23.48 2.01 1.59
N HIS A 228 -22.56 1.23 1.03
CA HIS A 228 -22.88 0.16 0.10
C HIS A 228 -23.78 -0.90 0.74
N ASP A 229 -23.43 -1.35 1.94
CA ASP A 229 -24.24 -2.34 2.66
C ASP A 229 -25.63 -1.80 3.01
N GLU A 230 -25.75 -0.51 3.29
CA GLU A 230 -27.05 0.15 3.50
C GLU A 230 -27.89 0.24 2.21
N PHE A 231 -27.28 0.62 1.08
CA PHE A 231 -28.03 0.93 -0.15
C PHE A 231 -28.31 -0.31 -1.01
N TYR A 232 -27.44 -1.31 -0.95
CA TYR A 232 -27.48 -2.48 -1.84
C TYR A 232 -27.45 -3.82 -1.10
N GLY A 233 -27.10 -3.84 0.19
CA GLY A 233 -27.03 -5.04 1.01
C GLY A 233 -28.17 -5.18 2.01
N ASP A 234 -27.91 -5.99 3.04
CA ASP A 234 -28.81 -6.21 4.18
C ASP A 234 -28.48 -5.27 5.37
N GLY A 235 -27.74 -4.18 5.11
CA GLY A 235 -27.32 -3.23 6.12
C GLY A 235 -28.50 -2.49 6.76
N GLU A 236 -28.37 -2.14 8.04
CA GLU A 236 -29.38 -1.35 8.73
C GLU A 236 -29.46 0.05 8.12
N ARG A 237 -30.69 0.50 7.82
CA ARG A 237 -30.95 1.85 7.32
C ARG A 237 -30.46 2.88 8.34
N GLN A 238 -29.50 3.71 7.96
CA GLN A 238 -28.89 4.69 8.84
C GLN A 238 -29.87 5.86 9.13
N SER A 239 -29.60 6.67 10.15
CA SER A 239 -30.36 7.92 10.34
C SER A 239 -29.89 9.01 9.36
N VAL A 240 -30.71 10.05 9.16
CA VAL A 240 -30.32 11.22 8.34
C VAL A 240 -29.06 11.89 8.90
N GLU A 241 -28.93 11.96 10.23
CA GLU A 241 -27.76 12.54 10.89
C GLU A 241 -26.50 11.71 10.66
N CYS A 242 -26.64 10.39 10.55
CA CYS A 242 -25.54 9.49 10.24
C CYS A 242 -25.08 9.69 8.78
N LEU A 243 -26.00 9.75 7.82
CA LEU A 243 -25.70 10.07 6.43
C LEU A 243 -25.02 11.44 6.27
N GLN A 244 -25.51 12.47 6.97
CA GLN A 244 -24.88 13.80 6.97
C GLN A 244 -23.45 13.78 7.50
N ARG A 245 -23.18 12.94 8.51
CA ARG A 245 -21.83 12.76 9.05
C ARG A 245 -20.93 12.05 8.06
N SER A 246 -21.34 10.91 7.52
CA SER A 246 -20.59 10.17 6.50
C SER A 246 -20.24 11.04 5.30
N ARG A 247 -21.19 11.85 4.83
CA ARG A 247 -20.95 12.85 3.76
C ARG A 247 -19.87 13.87 4.13
N LYS A 248 -19.94 14.42 5.34
CA LYS A 248 -18.98 15.42 5.82
C LYS A 248 -17.58 14.81 5.90
N ASP A 249 -17.47 13.62 6.48
CA ASP A 249 -16.20 12.93 6.68
C ASP A 249 -15.58 12.56 5.32
N LEU A 250 -16.38 12.06 4.35
CA LEU A 250 -15.92 11.82 2.98
C LEU A 250 -15.35 13.09 2.33
N LEU A 251 -16.04 14.23 2.45
CA LEU A 251 -15.55 15.50 1.90
C LEU A 251 -14.25 15.96 2.56
N GLU A 252 -14.13 15.83 3.88
CA GLU A 252 -12.92 16.20 4.60
C GLU A 252 -11.72 15.35 4.15
N HIS A 253 -11.86 14.03 4.08
CA HIS A 253 -10.79 13.15 3.60
C HIS A 253 -10.46 13.38 2.13
N TYR A 254 -11.49 13.59 1.30
CA TYR A 254 -11.36 13.90 -0.14
C TYR A 254 -10.56 15.18 -0.39
N GLU A 255 -10.90 16.27 0.32
CA GLU A 255 -10.20 17.55 0.18
C GLU A 255 -8.74 17.46 0.64
N MET A 256 -8.48 16.70 1.70
CA MET A 256 -7.11 16.47 2.19
C MET A 256 -6.26 15.67 1.20
N LEU A 257 -6.83 14.62 0.59
CA LEU A 257 -6.16 13.88 -0.48
C LEU A 257 -5.83 14.83 -1.62
N LEU A 258 -6.84 15.51 -2.19
CA LEU A 258 -6.66 16.47 -3.28
C LEU A 258 -5.54 17.49 -3.01
N LYS A 259 -5.53 18.08 -1.81
CA LYS A 259 -4.49 19.04 -1.43
C LYS A 259 -3.10 18.41 -1.45
N THR A 260 -2.96 17.24 -0.84
CA THR A 260 -1.67 16.53 -0.79
C THR A 260 -1.17 16.21 -2.20
N TYR A 261 -2.08 15.78 -3.08
CA TYR A 261 -1.75 15.40 -4.46
C TYR A 261 -1.48 16.57 -5.41
N LEU A 262 -2.20 17.68 -5.28
CA LEU A 262 -1.95 18.89 -6.08
C LEU A 262 -0.59 19.53 -5.73
N ASP A 263 -0.17 19.39 -4.48
CA ASP A 263 1.07 19.98 -3.98
C ASP A 263 2.28 19.03 -4.08
N ALA A 264 2.08 17.73 -4.33
CA ALA A 264 3.14 16.72 -4.36
C ALA A 264 3.87 16.68 -5.72
N PRO A 265 5.14 17.13 -5.80
CA PRO A 265 5.87 17.26 -7.07
C PRO A 265 6.31 15.92 -7.67
N LEU A 266 6.19 14.82 -6.94
CA LEU A 266 6.75 13.51 -7.31
C LEU A 266 5.75 12.55 -7.96
N LEU A 267 4.46 12.90 -8.00
CA LEU A 267 3.44 12.00 -8.53
C LEU A 267 3.49 11.93 -10.05
N SER A 268 3.46 10.71 -10.58
CA SER A 268 3.34 10.49 -12.01
C SER A 268 1.94 10.89 -12.53
N GLU A 269 1.82 11.20 -13.83
CA GLU A 269 0.52 11.43 -14.45
C GLU A 269 -0.43 10.23 -14.33
N LYS A 270 0.11 9.01 -14.20
CA LYS A 270 -0.69 7.79 -13.99
C LYS A 270 -1.28 7.75 -12.59
N SER A 271 -0.49 8.08 -11.57
CA SER A 271 -0.98 8.23 -10.20
C SER A 271 -2.09 9.26 -10.13
N LYS A 272 -1.93 10.40 -10.83
CA LYS A 272 -2.95 11.45 -10.92
C LYS A 272 -4.23 10.96 -11.60
N LYS A 273 -4.11 10.16 -12.67
CA LYS A 273 -5.26 9.56 -13.36
C LYS A 273 -6.00 8.58 -12.46
N ALA A 274 -5.30 7.61 -11.86
CA ALA A 274 -5.90 6.62 -10.96
C ALA A 274 -6.59 7.31 -9.76
N LEU A 275 -5.93 8.30 -9.18
CA LEU A 275 -6.54 9.12 -8.14
C LEU A 275 -7.78 9.86 -8.65
N SER A 276 -7.72 10.50 -9.82
CA SER A 276 -8.89 11.19 -10.38
C SER A 276 -10.07 10.24 -10.58
N GLU A 277 -9.82 8.98 -10.94
CA GLU A 277 -10.83 7.94 -11.04
C GLU A 277 -11.41 7.60 -9.65
N SER A 278 -10.57 7.41 -8.64
CA SER A 278 -11.01 7.26 -7.24
C SER A 278 -11.86 8.43 -6.76
N LEU A 279 -11.44 9.67 -7.07
CA LEU A 279 -12.15 10.89 -6.67
C LEU A 279 -13.52 11.00 -7.36
N ASN A 280 -13.63 10.55 -8.61
CA ASN A 280 -14.92 10.49 -9.31
C ASN A 280 -15.88 9.51 -8.62
N ILE A 281 -15.38 8.35 -8.16
CA ILE A 281 -16.17 7.38 -7.38
C ILE A 281 -16.68 8.05 -6.10
N VAL A 282 -15.80 8.67 -5.30
CA VAL A 282 -16.20 9.36 -4.06
C VAL A 282 -17.27 10.42 -4.32
N ASN A 283 -17.13 11.21 -5.40
CA ASN A 283 -18.12 12.22 -5.77
C ASN A 283 -19.49 11.62 -6.13
N GLN A 284 -19.53 10.48 -6.82
CA GLN A 284 -20.78 9.78 -7.11
C GLN A 284 -21.49 9.35 -5.83
N TRP A 285 -20.75 8.80 -4.86
CA TRP A 285 -21.30 8.42 -3.56
C TRP A 285 -21.82 9.61 -2.77
N ILE A 286 -21.10 10.74 -2.77
CA ILE A 286 -21.58 11.98 -2.13
C ILE A 286 -22.93 12.42 -2.73
N GLN A 287 -23.09 12.35 -4.06
CA GLN A 287 -24.36 12.67 -4.72
C GLN A 287 -25.48 11.71 -4.32
N MET A 288 -25.18 10.42 -4.17
CA MET A 288 -26.15 9.43 -3.70
C MET A 288 -26.59 9.71 -2.25
N ILE A 289 -25.65 10.06 -1.38
CA ILE A 289 -25.97 10.44 0.01
C ILE A 289 -26.85 11.69 0.03
N ASP A 290 -26.52 12.71 -0.77
CA ASP A 290 -27.31 13.94 -0.88
C ASP A 290 -28.76 13.65 -1.31
N PHE A 291 -28.94 12.77 -2.29
CA PHE A 291 -30.26 12.34 -2.74
C PHE A 291 -31.04 11.61 -1.63
N GLU A 292 -30.40 10.67 -0.94
CA GLU A 292 -31.07 9.86 0.08
C GLU A 292 -31.41 10.66 1.34
N ILE A 293 -30.57 11.64 1.74
CA ILE A 293 -30.88 12.60 2.81
C ILE A 293 -32.16 13.39 2.46
N GLN A 294 -32.22 13.94 1.24
CA GLN A 294 -33.38 14.73 0.80
C GLN A 294 -34.66 13.89 0.80
N LYS A 295 -34.59 12.69 0.21
CA LYS A 295 -35.73 11.75 0.18
C LYS A 295 -36.25 11.41 1.57
N ARG A 296 -35.36 11.14 2.54
CA ARG A 296 -35.75 10.84 3.93
C ARG A 296 -36.37 12.05 4.64
N ALA A 297 -35.88 13.25 4.35
CA ALA A 297 -36.48 14.47 4.89
C ALA A 297 -37.91 14.66 4.37
N ASP A 298 -38.16 14.37 3.09
CA ASP A 298 -39.49 14.46 2.48
C ASP A 298 -40.46 13.39 3.02
N GLU A 299 -39.97 12.18 3.35
CA GLU A 299 -40.76 11.10 3.98
C GLU A 299 -41.22 11.43 5.42
N ALA A 300 -40.56 12.38 6.10
CA ALA A 300 -40.83 12.73 7.49
C ALA A 300 -41.88 13.84 7.67
N VAL A 301 -42.34 14.47 6.58
CA VAL A 301 -43.33 15.58 6.55
C VAL A 301 -44.75 15.06 6.37
#